data_AF-A0A836VUK4-F1
#
_entry.id   AF-A0A836VUK4-F1
#
_cell.length_a   1.000
_cell.length_b   1.000
_cell.length_c   1.000
_cell.angle_alpha   90.00
_cell.angle_beta   90.00
_cell.angle_gamma   90.00
#
_symmetry.space_group_name_H-M   'P 1'
#
loop_
_entity.id
_entity.type
_entity.pdbx_description
1 polymer ?
#
loop_
_entity_poly.entity_id
_entity_poly.type
_entity_poly.pdbx_seq_one_letter_code
_entity_poly.pdbx_strand_id
1 'polypeptide(L)'
;GRLEQDAVGAKGRFVDVSGVYPGGQAVSGLAILCHPSLPEFPPRWLLRHYGPQNVIYPGRYAVPLPKDPPLTLRQRVLIHRGNARQARVADHQRLYESSQPETTP
;
A
#
# COMPACT_ATOMS: atom_id res chain seq x y z
N GLY A 1 -12.74 9.27 -17.44
CA GLY A 1 -13.50 9.56 -16.20
C GLY A 1 -13.31 8.41 -15.21
N ARG A 2 -13.81 8.53 -13.98
CA ARG A 2 -13.80 7.46 -12.97
C ARG A 2 -14.68 6.29 -13.43
N LEU A 3 -14.19 5.06 -13.30
CA LEU A 3 -14.98 3.84 -13.53
C LEU A 3 -15.67 3.40 -12.23
N GLU A 4 -16.76 2.64 -12.35
CA GLU A 4 -17.51 2.11 -11.20
C GLU A 4 -16.62 1.28 -10.28
N GLN A 5 -15.70 0.51 -10.87
CA GLN A 5 -14.79 -0.38 -10.16
C GLN A 5 -13.60 0.36 -9.51
N ASP A 6 -13.42 1.67 -9.75
CA ASP A 6 -12.37 2.46 -9.13
C ASP A 6 -12.70 2.76 -7.65
N ALA A 7 -11.81 2.31 -6.76
CA ALA A 7 -11.90 2.54 -5.32
C ALA A 7 -11.07 3.75 -4.88
N VAL A 8 -11.47 4.94 -5.34
CA VAL A 8 -10.82 6.21 -4.94
C VAL A 8 -11.28 6.64 -3.55
N GLY A 9 -10.33 6.86 -2.64
CA GLY A 9 -10.58 7.32 -1.27
C GLY A 9 -10.88 6.20 -0.28
N ALA A 10 -10.88 4.94 -0.71
CA ALA A 10 -11.09 3.79 0.16
C ALA A 10 -9.98 3.70 1.21
N LYS A 11 -10.34 3.47 2.48
CA LYS A 11 -9.38 3.27 3.57
C LYS A 11 -8.92 1.82 3.61
N GLY A 12 -7.61 1.61 3.72
CA GLY A 12 -7.04 0.27 3.79
C GLY A 12 -5.65 0.27 4.41
N ARG A 13 -5.37 -0.71 5.27
CA ARG A 13 -4.04 -0.90 5.90
C ARG A 13 -2.98 -1.37 4.89
N PHE A 14 -3.44 -2.04 3.84
CA PHE A 14 -2.67 -2.45 2.69
C PHE A 14 -3.55 -2.43 1.44
N VAL A 15 -2.93 -2.51 0.27
CA VAL A 15 -3.58 -2.90 -0.97
C VAL A 15 -2.84 -4.08 -1.58
N ASP A 16 -3.55 -4.94 -2.28
CA ASP A 16 -3.00 -6.04 -3.07
C ASP A 16 -3.47 -5.93 -4.53
N VAL A 17 -2.55 -6.19 -5.45
CA VAL A 17 -2.86 -6.41 -6.86
C VAL A 17 -2.31 -7.78 -7.23
N SER A 18 -3.24 -8.70 -7.48
CA SER A 18 -2.95 -10.07 -7.90
C SER A 18 -3.63 -10.36 -9.23
N GLY A 19 -2.95 -11.14 -10.08
CA GLY A 19 -3.50 -11.57 -11.35
C GLY A 19 -2.61 -12.58 -12.05
N VAL A 20 -3.05 -13.04 -13.22
CA VAL A 20 -2.19 -13.77 -14.15
C VAL A 20 -1.58 -12.74 -15.09
N TYR A 21 -0.27 -12.54 -15.02
CA TYR A 21 0.45 -11.59 -15.85
C TYR A 21 0.90 -12.23 -17.18
N PRO A 22 1.11 -11.43 -18.24
CA PRO A 22 1.63 -11.94 -19.51
C PRO A 22 2.90 -12.79 -19.33
N GLY A 23 2.93 -13.97 -19.92
CA GLY A 23 4.03 -14.94 -19.77
C GLY A 23 3.96 -15.81 -18.51
N GLY A 24 3.02 -15.57 -17.60
CA GLY A 24 2.76 -16.40 -16.42
C GLY A 24 1.64 -17.42 -16.64
N GLN A 25 1.76 -18.59 -16.00
CA GLN A 25 0.72 -19.63 -16.00
C GLN A 25 -0.09 -19.68 -14.69
N ALA A 26 0.33 -18.94 -13.68
CA ALA A 26 -0.28 -18.92 -12.35
C ALA A 26 -0.47 -17.50 -11.85
N VAL A 27 -1.37 -17.33 -10.89
CA VAL A 27 -1.57 -16.05 -10.20
C VAL A 27 -0.31 -15.68 -9.44
N SER A 28 0.12 -14.44 -9.58
CA SER A 28 1.09 -13.79 -8.72
C SER A 28 0.62 -12.37 -8.43
N GLY A 29 1.33 -11.65 -7.59
CA GLY A 29 0.96 -10.28 -7.28
C GLY A 29 1.99 -9.53 -6.49
N LEU A 30 1.61 -8.30 -6.16
CA LEU A 30 2.29 -7.50 -5.18
C LEU A 30 1.28 -6.87 -4.22
N ALA A 31 1.71 -6.68 -2.98
CA ALA A 31 1.00 -5.91 -1.99
C ALA A 31 1.84 -4.74 -1.50
N ILE A 32 1.18 -3.61 -1.25
CA ILE A 32 1.79 -2.46 -0.58
C ILE A 32 1.21 -2.39 0.82
N LEU A 33 2.07 -2.59 1.81
CA LEU A 33 1.78 -2.60 3.23
C LEU A 33 2.12 -1.24 3.83
N CYS A 34 1.29 -0.74 4.75
CA CYS A 34 1.51 0.56 5.40
C CYS A 34 1.76 0.39 6.91
N HIS A 35 2.69 1.15 7.45
CA HIS A 35 2.99 1.14 8.89
C HIS A 35 2.08 2.14 9.63
N PRO A 36 1.69 1.89 10.90
CA PRO A 36 0.88 2.81 11.70
C PRO A 36 1.48 4.20 11.93
N SER A 37 2.80 4.37 11.72
CA SER A 37 3.48 5.67 11.77
C SER A 37 3.26 6.54 10.53
N LEU A 38 2.59 6.01 9.49
CA LEU A 38 2.20 6.78 8.33
C LEU A 38 1.14 7.82 8.75
N PRO A 39 1.24 9.08 8.30
CA PRO A 39 0.14 10.03 8.51
C PRO A 39 -1.18 9.48 7.94
N GLU A 40 -2.27 9.76 8.65
CA GLU A 40 -3.63 9.33 8.28
C GLU A 40 -3.82 7.79 8.19
N PHE A 41 -3.09 7.00 8.99
CA PHE A 41 -3.28 5.55 9.03
C PHE A 41 -4.69 5.13 9.57
N PRO A 42 -5.38 4.15 8.95
CA PRO A 42 -5.06 3.53 7.67
C PRO A 42 -5.25 4.51 6.50
N PRO A 43 -4.29 4.57 5.57
CA PRO A 43 -4.33 5.54 4.49
C PRO A 43 -5.55 5.35 3.58
N ARG A 44 -5.91 6.44 2.90
CA ARG A 44 -6.79 6.36 1.73
C ARG A 44 -5.99 5.94 0.51
N TRP A 45 -6.62 5.23 -0.41
CA TRP A 45 -6.02 4.75 -1.64
C TRP A 45 -6.63 5.38 -2.87
N LEU A 46 -5.81 5.62 -3.89
CA LEU A 46 -6.23 5.92 -5.25
C LEU A 46 -6.07 4.62 -6.04
N LEU A 47 -7.12 3.80 -6.07
CA LEU A 47 -7.10 2.54 -6.82
C LEU A 47 -7.87 2.71 -8.12
N ARG A 48 -7.19 2.44 -9.24
CA ARG A 48 -7.78 2.49 -10.58
C ARG A 48 -7.32 1.29 -11.39
N HIS A 49 -8.19 0.73 -12.22
CA HIS A 49 -7.84 -0.39 -13.09
C HIS A 49 -6.81 -0.03 -14.18
N TYR A 50 -6.76 1.25 -14.53
CA TYR A 50 -5.94 1.80 -15.63
C TYR A 50 -4.88 2.78 -15.12
N GLY A 51 -4.59 2.78 -13.81
CA GLY A 51 -3.84 3.85 -13.18
C GLY A 51 -2.96 3.39 -12.03
N PRO A 52 -2.31 4.35 -11.36
CA PRO A 52 -1.38 4.07 -10.28
C PRO A 52 -2.13 3.50 -9.05
N GLN A 53 -1.42 2.70 -8.24
CA GLN A 53 -1.91 2.13 -6.99
C GLN A 53 -1.24 2.86 -5.83
N ASN A 54 -1.74 4.05 -5.50
CA ASN A 54 -1.04 4.98 -4.62
C ASN A 54 -1.80 5.26 -3.34
N VAL A 55 -1.05 5.48 -2.26
CA VAL A 55 -1.56 6.13 -1.06
C VAL A 55 -1.89 7.59 -1.37
N ILE A 56 -3.03 8.06 -0.89
CA ILE A 56 -3.47 9.45 -0.96
C ILE A 56 -2.93 10.17 0.28
N TYR A 57 -1.75 10.75 0.15
CA TYR A 57 -1.17 11.69 1.13
C TYR A 57 -0.38 12.78 0.39
N PRO A 58 -0.51 14.07 0.74
CA PRO A 58 -1.43 14.65 1.75
C PRO A 58 -2.88 14.81 1.25
N GLY A 59 -3.19 14.29 0.06
CA GLY A 59 -4.51 14.43 -0.54
C GLY A 59 -4.73 15.84 -1.09
N ARG A 60 -5.92 16.40 -0.84
CA ARG A 60 -6.36 17.67 -1.45
C ARG A 60 -5.79 18.91 -0.75
N TYR A 61 -5.46 18.80 0.53
CA TYR A 61 -5.08 19.92 1.37
C TYR A 61 -3.58 19.87 1.65
N ALA A 62 -2.93 21.04 1.62
CA ALA A 62 -1.51 21.13 1.92
C ALA A 62 -1.26 20.78 3.41
N VAL A 63 -0.14 20.12 3.66
CA VAL A 63 0.36 19.85 5.01
C VAL A 63 1.75 20.48 5.17
N PRO A 64 2.09 21.03 6.35
CA PRO A 64 3.43 21.54 6.59
C PRO A 64 4.44 20.38 6.57
N LEU A 65 5.53 20.57 5.82
CA LEU A 65 6.65 19.61 5.81
C LEU A 65 7.69 20.05 6.84
N PRO A 66 7.91 19.28 7.93
CA PRO A 66 8.95 19.61 8.90
C PRO A 66 10.33 19.46 8.27
N LYS A 67 11.25 20.37 8.62
CA LYS A 67 12.67 20.26 8.25
C LYS A 67 13.38 19.21 9.11
N ASP A 68 13.02 19.16 10.38
CA ASP A 68 13.55 18.24 11.38
C ASP A 68 12.45 17.95 12.44
N PRO A 69 12.10 16.68 12.71
CA PRO A 69 12.51 15.49 11.97
C PRO A 69 11.91 15.46 10.56
N PRO A 70 12.54 14.79 9.57
CA PRO A 70 11.97 14.64 8.25
C PRO A 70 10.68 13.83 8.30
N LEU A 71 9.72 14.21 7.45
CA LEU A 71 8.52 13.41 7.24
C LEU A 71 8.90 12.06 6.62
N THR A 72 8.61 10.97 7.32
CA THR A 72 8.90 9.60 6.86
C THR A 72 7.61 8.85 6.52
N LEU A 73 7.45 8.43 5.27
CA LEU A 73 6.34 7.59 4.82
C LEU A 73 6.78 6.12 4.80
N ARG A 74 6.45 5.38 5.85
CA ARG A 74 6.85 3.96 5.99
C ARG A 74 5.86 3.04 5.28
N GLN A 75 6.32 2.46 4.18
CA GLN A 75 5.59 1.48 3.38
C GLN A 75 6.51 0.30 3.03
N ARG A 76 5.93 -0.86 2.75
CA ARG A 76 6.66 -2.06 2.33
C ARG A 76 6.00 -2.68 1.11
N VAL A 77 6.80 -3.09 0.13
CA VAL A 77 6.34 -3.88 -1.01
C VAL A 77 6.59 -5.36 -0.73
N LEU A 78 5.56 -6.18 -0.90
CA LEU A 78 5.62 -7.63 -0.83
C LEU A 78 5.30 -8.19 -2.21
N ILE A 79 6.27 -8.84 -2.85
CA ILE A 79 6.05 -9.62 -4.08
C ILE A 79 5.73 -11.05 -3.68
N HIS A 80 4.68 -11.63 -4.28
CA HIS A 80 4.22 -12.95 -3.87
C HIS A 80 3.69 -13.80 -5.04
N ARG A 81 3.56 -15.10 -4.77
CA ARG A 81 2.87 -16.06 -5.64
C ARG A 81 1.49 -16.37 -5.06
N GLY A 82 0.54 -16.68 -5.95
CA GLY A 82 -0.86 -16.83 -5.59
C GLY A 82 -1.54 -15.48 -5.43
N ASN A 83 -2.78 -15.51 -4.94
CA ASN A 83 -3.52 -14.31 -4.56
C ASN A 83 -3.22 -13.88 -3.12
N ALA A 84 -3.74 -12.72 -2.70
CA ALA A 84 -3.56 -12.17 -1.36
C ALA A 84 -3.83 -13.15 -0.20
N ARG A 85 -4.79 -14.06 -0.36
CA ARG A 85 -5.12 -15.09 0.65
C ARG A 85 -4.04 -16.16 0.71
N GLN A 86 -3.66 -16.71 -0.44
CA GLN A 86 -2.62 -17.75 -0.55
C GLN A 86 -1.27 -17.22 -0.05
N ALA A 87 -0.94 -15.98 -0.40
CA ALA A 87 0.26 -15.28 0.04
C ALA A 87 0.20 -14.76 1.48
N ARG A 88 -0.94 -14.90 2.17
CA ARG A 88 -1.16 -14.42 3.55
C ARG A 88 -0.78 -12.95 3.75
N VAL A 89 -1.16 -12.09 2.80
CA VAL A 89 -0.83 -10.65 2.82
C VAL A 89 -1.28 -9.98 4.12
N ALA A 90 -2.45 -10.37 4.64
CA ALA A 90 -2.97 -9.84 5.90
C ALA A 90 -2.07 -10.18 7.12
N ASP A 91 -1.35 -11.31 7.08
CA ASP A 91 -0.44 -11.72 8.15
C ASP A 91 0.87 -10.93 8.05
N HIS A 92 1.39 -10.76 6.83
CA HIS A 92 2.52 -9.87 6.56
C HIS A 92 2.23 -8.41 6.96
N GLN A 93 1.01 -7.92 6.73
CA GLN A 93 0.58 -6.61 7.21
C GLN A 93 0.65 -6.53 8.74
N ARG A 94 0.08 -7.50 9.46
CA ARG A 94 0.11 -7.50 10.95
C ARG A 94 1.54 -7.51 11.49
N LEU A 95 2.43 -8.29 10.88
CA LEU A 95 3.86 -8.31 11.23
C LEU A 95 4.53 -6.97 10.96
N TYR A 96 4.20 -6.33 9.84
CA TYR A 96 4.75 -5.02 9.50
C TYR A 96 4.26 -3.92 10.44
N GLU A 97 2.98 -3.95 10.85
CA GLU A 97 2.41 -3.01 11.82
C GLU A 97 3.13 -3.02 13.17
N SER A 98 3.65 -4.18 13.60
CA SER A 98 4.44 -4.31 14.83
C SER A 98 5.94 -4.08 14.64
N SER A 99 6.41 -3.84 13.41
CA SER A 99 7.84 -3.76 13.11
C SER A 99 8.43 -2.40 13.51
N GLN A 100 9.54 -2.44 14.24
CA GLN A 100 10.29 -1.23 14.56
C GLN A 100 10.86 -0.61 13.27
N PRO A 101 11.16 0.71 13.27
CA PRO A 101 12.01 1.31 12.25
C PRO A 101 13.28 0.49 12.12
N GLU A 102 13.65 0.12 10.89
CA GLU A 102 15.01 -0.32 10.65
C GLU A 102 15.91 0.89 10.95
N THR A 103 16.80 0.76 11.93
CA THR A 103 17.88 1.70 12.13
C THR A 103 18.79 1.61 10.92
N THR A 104 18.64 2.54 9.98
CA THR A 104 19.62 2.69 8.89
C THR A 104 21.00 2.89 9.53
N PRO A 105 22.04 2.12 9.14
CA PRO A 105 23.41 2.37 9.59
C PRO A 105 23.96 3.71 9.10
#